data_AF-T1B161-F1
#
_entry.id   AF-T1B161-F1
#
_cell.length_a   1.000
_cell.length_b   1.000
_cell.length_c   1.000
_cell.angle_alpha   90.00
_cell.angle_beta   90.00
_cell.angle_gamma   90.00
#
_symmetry.space_group_name_H-M   'P 1'
#
loop_
_entity.id
_entity.type
_entity.pdbx_description
1 polymer ?
#
loop_
_entity_poly.entity_id
_entity_poly.type
_entity_poly.pdbx_seq_one_letter_code
_entity_poly.pdbx_strand_id
1 'polypeptide(L)'
;PHARPDRLASLVGMCVGSVAGILYGAILVQNVRGPLDTWQGAVVTLAMSLGLGCVVGYILGPNLSVRPYFWAEEQLATLPFSELIGLLVGILVALAIAALVALIASGLPYGLGWMVAVVVAAVLVPLGLSVGRRRRRDISLMGLPMGASGPPLAKVVVDTSAVIDGRLLDLARAGFCLYQLVIPQFVLDELQAVADSGDPVRRARGRRGIAMLEELRSLSGLDLSFPQIDYPSM
;
A
#
# COMPACT_ATOMS: atom_id res chain seq x y z
N PRO A 1 -27.89 3.42 -3.87
CA PRO A 1 -27.66 1.96 -3.82
C PRO A 1 -26.88 1.43 -2.60
N HIS A 2 -26.21 2.28 -1.80
CA HIS A 2 -25.32 1.86 -0.68
C HIS A 2 -25.99 1.44 0.65
N ALA A 3 -27.32 1.49 0.79
CA ALA A 3 -27.99 1.32 2.09
C ALA A 3 -28.22 -0.15 2.54
N ARG A 4 -28.01 -1.13 1.66
CA ARG A 4 -28.21 -2.56 1.95
C ARG A 4 -27.05 -3.25 2.70
N PRO A 5 -25.76 -3.01 2.36
CA PRO A 5 -24.64 -3.65 3.08
C PRO A 5 -24.51 -3.20 4.53
N ASP A 6 -24.79 -1.92 4.81
CA ASP A 6 -24.69 -1.37 6.17
C ASP A 6 -25.64 -2.05 7.16
N ARG A 7 -26.87 -2.35 6.71
CA ARG A 7 -27.88 -3.02 7.56
C ARG A 7 -27.53 -4.48 7.86
N LEU A 8 -26.97 -5.19 6.89
CA LEU A 8 -26.53 -6.57 7.09
C LEU A 8 -25.38 -6.64 8.10
N ALA A 9 -24.44 -5.70 8.03
CA ALA A 9 -23.34 -5.67 8.99
C ALA A 9 -23.74 -5.19 10.38
N SER A 10 -24.73 -4.30 10.51
CA SER A 10 -25.34 -3.99 11.80
C SER A 10 -26.02 -5.21 12.42
N LEU A 11 -26.68 -6.05 11.63
CA LEU A 11 -27.29 -7.30 12.10
C LEU A 11 -26.25 -8.33 12.51
N VAL A 12 -25.21 -8.53 11.69
CA VAL A 12 -24.10 -9.43 12.02
C VAL A 12 -23.36 -8.94 13.27
N GLY A 13 -23.07 -7.63 13.36
CA GLY A 13 -22.46 -7.01 14.53
C GLY A 13 -23.31 -7.18 15.79
N MET A 14 -24.64 -7.07 15.69
CA MET A 14 -25.57 -7.31 16.79
C MET A 14 -25.54 -8.79 17.25
N CYS A 15 -25.49 -9.75 16.32
CA CYS A 15 -25.37 -11.18 16.65
C CYS A 15 -24.03 -11.51 17.34
N VAL A 16 -22.92 -10.96 16.86
CA VAL A 16 -21.60 -11.16 17.48
C VAL A 16 -21.53 -10.47 18.84
N GLY A 17 -22.04 -9.24 18.95
CA GLY A 17 -22.06 -8.46 20.18
C GLY A 17 -22.95 -9.06 21.26
N SER A 18 -24.07 -9.68 20.89
CA SER A 18 -24.95 -10.39 21.85
C SER A 18 -24.29 -11.66 22.41
N VAL A 19 -23.63 -12.45 21.57
CA VAL A 19 -22.87 -13.63 22.02
C VAL A 19 -21.72 -13.23 22.94
N ALA A 20 -20.96 -12.19 22.58
CA ALA A 20 -19.88 -11.66 23.42
C ALA A 20 -20.41 -11.09 24.75
N GLY A 21 -21.55 -10.39 24.72
CA GLY A 21 -22.22 -9.85 25.90
C GLY A 21 -22.67 -10.92 26.87
N ILE A 22 -23.28 -12.02 26.38
CA ILE A 22 -23.68 -13.16 27.21
C ILE A 22 -22.46 -13.84 27.84
N LEU A 23 -21.39 -14.05 27.06
CA LEU A 23 -20.16 -14.67 27.56
C LEU A 23 -19.51 -13.81 28.65
N TYR A 24 -19.43 -12.49 28.44
CA TYR A 24 -18.90 -11.56 29.44
C TYR A 24 -19.78 -11.49 30.69
N GLY A 25 -21.11 -11.48 30.54
CA GLY A 25 -22.07 -11.55 31.64
C GLY A 25 -21.94 -12.82 32.47
N ALA A 26 -21.75 -13.98 31.82
CA ALA A 26 -21.53 -15.24 32.49
C ALA A 26 -20.21 -15.25 33.30
N ILE A 27 -19.14 -14.68 32.74
CA ILE A 27 -17.85 -14.52 33.42
C ILE A 27 -17.97 -13.60 34.64
N LEU A 28 -18.76 -12.52 34.54
CA LEU A 28 -19.03 -11.60 35.66
C LEU A 28 -19.78 -12.28 36.81
N VAL A 29 -20.85 -13.01 36.49
CA VAL A 29 -21.65 -13.73 37.49
C VAL A 29 -20.82 -14.80 38.21
N GLN A 30 -19.89 -15.47 37.50
CA GLN A 30 -19.04 -16.50 38.10
C GLN A 30 -17.88 -15.96 38.95
N ASN A 31 -17.40 -14.74 38.67
CA ASN A 31 -16.20 -14.19 39.33
C ASN A 31 -16.48 -13.18 40.45
N VAL A 32 -17.69 -12.60 40.51
CA VAL A 32 -18.05 -11.59 41.53
C VAL A 32 -18.93 -12.21 42.61
N ARG A 33 -18.35 -12.51 43.77
CA ARG A 33 -19.09 -12.96 44.96
C ARG A 33 -19.79 -11.78 45.63
N GLY A 34 -21.10 -11.89 45.90
CA GLY A 34 -21.90 -10.82 46.51
C GLY A 34 -23.36 -10.81 46.05
N PRO A 35 -24.02 -9.64 45.93
CA PRO A 35 -25.43 -9.54 45.52
C PRO A 35 -25.76 -10.22 44.19
N LEU A 36 -24.76 -10.42 43.34
CA LEU A 36 -24.85 -11.06 42.03
C LEU A 36 -24.96 -12.60 42.09
N ASP A 37 -24.70 -13.20 43.24
CA ASP A 37 -24.81 -14.66 43.49
C ASP A 37 -26.26 -15.10 43.73
N THR A 38 -27.17 -14.14 43.93
CA THR A 38 -28.61 -14.43 43.91
C THR A 38 -29.10 -14.64 42.47
N TRP A 39 -30.05 -15.57 42.28
CA TRP A 39 -30.69 -15.82 40.98
C TRP A 39 -31.19 -14.52 40.30
N GLN A 40 -31.72 -13.57 41.08
CA GLN A 40 -32.15 -12.26 40.58
C GLN A 40 -30.97 -11.41 40.06
N GLY A 41 -29.85 -11.36 40.79
CA GLY A 41 -28.65 -10.64 40.38
C GLY A 41 -27.99 -11.23 39.13
N ALA A 42 -27.97 -12.55 39.00
CA ALA A 42 -27.47 -13.24 37.82
C ALA A 42 -28.31 -12.94 36.57
N VAL A 43 -29.64 -13.01 36.69
CA VAL A 43 -30.58 -12.72 35.57
C VAL A 43 -30.48 -11.27 35.13
N VAL A 44 -30.44 -10.31 36.06
CA VAL A 44 -30.30 -8.88 35.73
C VAL A 44 -28.96 -8.60 35.04
N THR A 45 -27.87 -9.18 35.53
CA THR A 45 -26.53 -8.98 34.95
C THR A 45 -26.41 -9.57 33.54
N LEU A 46 -26.97 -10.76 33.32
CA LEU A 46 -27.03 -11.37 31.98
C LEU A 46 -27.92 -10.57 31.04
N ALA A 47 -29.07 -10.06 31.50
CA ALA A 47 -29.96 -9.22 30.69
C ALA A 47 -29.30 -7.89 30.33
N MET A 48 -28.63 -7.22 31.27
CA MET A 48 -27.94 -5.96 31.02
C MET A 48 -26.72 -6.12 30.10
N SER A 49 -25.92 -7.18 30.29
CA SER A 49 -24.76 -7.47 29.42
C SER A 49 -25.17 -7.90 28.01
N LEU A 50 -26.26 -8.66 27.86
CA LEU A 50 -26.86 -8.95 26.54
C LEU A 50 -27.35 -7.67 25.86
N GLY A 51 -28.12 -6.84 26.57
CA GLY A 51 -28.64 -5.58 26.03
C GLY A 51 -27.52 -4.63 25.60
N LEU A 52 -26.49 -4.47 26.44
CA LEU A 52 -25.32 -3.66 26.14
C LEU A 52 -24.55 -4.24 24.93
N GLY A 53 -24.35 -5.57 24.89
CA GLY A 53 -23.71 -6.26 23.78
C GLY A 53 -24.43 -6.10 22.45
N CYS A 54 -25.77 -6.15 22.45
CA CYS A 54 -26.59 -5.88 21.26
C CYS A 54 -26.41 -4.44 20.75
N VAL A 55 -26.48 -3.45 21.64
CA VAL A 55 -26.39 -2.02 21.28
C VAL A 55 -24.99 -1.68 20.78
N VAL A 56 -23.96 -2.12 21.49
CA VAL A 56 -22.56 -1.95 21.09
C VAL A 56 -22.31 -2.65 19.76
N GLY A 57 -22.76 -3.90 19.60
CA GLY A 57 -22.63 -4.67 18.36
C GLY A 57 -23.32 -4.04 17.16
N TYR A 58 -24.51 -3.46 17.35
CA TYR A 58 -25.26 -2.78 16.29
C TYR A 58 -24.60 -1.48 15.81
N ILE A 59 -24.00 -0.72 16.73
CA ILE A 59 -23.33 0.56 16.43
C ILE A 59 -21.91 0.35 15.89
N LEU A 60 -21.15 -0.59 16.47
CA LEU A 60 -19.79 -0.89 16.03
C LEU A 60 -19.77 -1.75 14.76
N GLY A 61 -20.75 -2.64 14.56
CA GLY A 61 -20.83 -3.54 13.40
C GLY A 61 -20.57 -2.86 12.04
N PRO A 62 -21.34 -1.85 11.64
CA PRO A 62 -21.15 -1.19 10.34
C PRO A 62 -19.88 -0.35 10.28
N ASN A 63 -19.44 0.22 11.41
CA ASN A 63 -18.26 1.10 11.47
C ASN A 63 -16.92 0.35 11.55
N LEU A 64 -16.90 -0.89 12.06
CA LEU A 64 -15.71 -1.74 12.14
C LEU A 64 -15.61 -2.79 11.04
N SER A 65 -16.73 -3.22 10.44
CA SER A 65 -16.69 -4.19 9.34
C SER A 65 -16.77 -3.51 7.98
N VAL A 66 -17.90 -2.86 7.65
CA VAL A 66 -18.19 -2.50 6.25
C VAL A 66 -17.30 -1.39 5.73
N ARG A 67 -17.22 -0.29 6.49
CA ARG A 67 -16.49 0.92 6.08
C ARG A 67 -14.98 0.70 5.96
N PRO A 68 -14.29 0.09 6.95
CA PRO A 68 -12.86 -0.17 6.81
C PRO A 68 -12.57 -1.30 5.83
N TYR A 69 -13.49 -2.26 5.63
CA TYR A 69 -13.30 -3.33 4.65
C TYR A 69 -13.26 -2.76 3.23
N PHE A 70 -14.24 -1.96 2.82
CA PHE A 70 -14.23 -1.36 1.47
C PHE A 70 -13.08 -0.36 1.29
N TRP A 71 -12.77 0.44 2.33
CA TRP A 71 -11.62 1.34 2.31
C TRP A 71 -10.29 0.58 2.18
N ALA A 72 -10.15 -0.56 2.87
CA ALA A 72 -8.99 -1.41 2.78
C ALA A 72 -8.92 -2.12 1.43
N GLU A 73 -10.05 -2.58 0.88
CA GLU A 73 -10.13 -3.23 -0.43
C GLU A 73 -9.71 -2.28 -1.56
N GLU A 74 -10.24 -1.06 -1.59
CA GLU A 74 -9.86 -0.03 -2.57
C GLU A 74 -8.37 0.34 -2.46
N GLN A 75 -7.85 0.45 -1.24
CA GLN A 75 -6.42 0.72 -1.05
C GLN A 75 -5.57 -0.48 -1.48
N LEU A 76 -5.84 -1.68 -0.98
CA LEU A 76 -5.06 -2.89 -1.28
C LEU A 76 -5.06 -3.21 -2.78
N ALA A 77 -6.14 -2.94 -3.50
CA ALA A 77 -6.22 -3.14 -4.95
C ALA A 77 -5.32 -2.18 -5.76
N THR A 78 -4.99 -1.01 -5.19
CA THR A 78 -4.14 0.00 -5.85
C THR A 78 -2.68 -0.07 -5.41
N LEU A 79 -2.35 -0.88 -4.40
CA LEU A 79 -0.98 -1.04 -3.93
C LEU A 79 -0.17 -1.98 -4.84
N PRO A 80 1.06 -1.59 -5.24
CA PRO A 80 1.96 -2.52 -5.92
C PRO A 80 2.26 -3.74 -5.06
N PHE A 81 2.49 -4.90 -5.69
CA PHE A 81 2.76 -6.18 -5.02
C PHE A 81 3.88 -6.10 -3.95
N SER A 82 4.89 -5.26 -4.17
CA SER A 82 5.96 -5.02 -3.22
C SER A 82 5.55 -4.25 -1.94
N GLU A 83 4.46 -3.47 -1.92
CA GLU A 83 3.90 -2.97 -0.64
C GLU A 83 3.24 -4.08 0.10
N LEU A 84 2.50 -4.93 -0.60
CA LEU A 84 1.71 -5.98 0.04
C LEU A 84 2.63 -6.88 0.84
N ILE A 85 3.80 -7.24 0.28
CA ILE A 85 4.84 -7.99 0.98
C ILE A 85 5.42 -7.18 2.15
N GLY A 86 5.76 -5.90 1.95
CA GLY A 86 6.28 -5.05 3.02
C GLY A 86 5.31 -4.88 4.19
N LEU A 87 4.01 -4.70 3.91
CA LEU A 87 2.93 -4.65 4.89
C LEU A 87 2.80 -5.98 5.62
N LEU A 88 2.76 -7.10 4.89
CA LEU A 88 2.65 -8.44 5.48
C LEU A 88 3.79 -8.74 6.43
N VAL A 89 5.03 -8.50 5.99
CA VAL A 89 6.23 -8.70 6.81
C VAL A 89 6.21 -7.77 8.01
N GLY A 90 5.85 -6.49 7.83
CA GLY A 90 5.75 -5.52 8.92
C GLY A 90 4.72 -5.92 9.98
N ILE A 91 3.54 -6.37 9.58
CA ILE A 91 2.49 -6.86 10.49
C ILE A 91 2.96 -8.13 11.19
N LEU A 92 3.52 -9.10 10.47
CA LEU A 92 3.98 -10.37 11.05
C LEU A 92 5.05 -10.14 12.12
N VAL A 93 6.03 -9.30 11.83
CA VAL A 93 7.09 -8.95 12.79
C VAL A 93 6.51 -8.21 13.99
N ALA A 94 5.63 -7.24 13.76
CA ALA A 94 4.96 -6.51 14.83
C ALA A 94 4.16 -7.43 15.77
N LEU A 95 3.41 -8.37 15.20
CA LEU A 95 2.59 -9.31 15.95
C LEU A 95 3.44 -10.35 16.68
N ALA A 96 4.52 -10.83 16.07
CA ALA A 96 5.48 -11.73 16.71
C ALA A 96 6.11 -11.07 17.95
N ILE A 97 6.53 -9.81 17.84
CA ILE A 97 7.08 -9.06 18.98
C ILE A 97 6.00 -8.85 20.06
N ALA A 98 4.77 -8.47 19.67
CA ALA A 98 3.68 -8.32 20.63
C ALA A 98 3.36 -9.63 21.36
N ALA A 99 3.40 -10.77 20.67
CA ALA A 99 3.20 -12.09 21.27
C ALA A 99 4.33 -12.46 22.25
N LEU A 100 5.59 -12.14 21.92
CA LEU A 100 6.72 -12.33 22.84
C LEU A 100 6.56 -11.47 24.11
N VAL A 101 6.12 -10.23 23.96
CA VAL A 101 5.83 -9.36 25.11
C VAL A 101 4.68 -9.92 25.94
N ALA A 102 3.63 -10.45 25.31
CA ALA A 102 2.53 -11.11 26.00
C ALA A 102 3.01 -12.31 26.83
N LEU A 103 3.93 -13.11 26.27
CA LEU A 103 4.50 -14.27 26.93
C LEU A 103 5.34 -13.88 28.16
N ILE A 104 6.13 -12.81 28.07
CA ILE A 104 6.89 -12.30 29.22
C ILE A 104 5.95 -11.69 30.27
N ALA A 105 4.90 -11.00 29.82
CA ALA A 105 3.95 -10.32 30.68
C ALA A 105 2.90 -11.25 31.29
N SER A 106 2.83 -12.52 30.89
CA SER A 106 1.82 -13.48 31.38
C SER A 106 1.97 -13.82 32.86
N GLY A 107 3.11 -13.50 33.48
CA GLY A 107 3.33 -13.64 34.92
C GLY A 107 2.65 -12.57 35.78
N LEU A 108 2.04 -11.55 35.18
CA LEU A 108 1.36 -10.48 35.91
C LEU A 108 -0.03 -10.93 36.42
N PRO A 109 -0.38 -10.65 37.69
CA PRO A 109 -1.70 -10.97 38.23
C PRO A 109 -2.80 -10.12 37.55
N TYR A 110 -4.05 -10.59 37.63
CA TYR A 110 -5.26 -9.92 37.12
C TYR A 110 -5.35 -9.76 35.58
N GLY A 111 -4.57 -10.50 34.80
CA GLY A 111 -4.66 -10.45 33.33
C GLY A 111 -4.05 -9.19 32.71
N LEU A 112 -3.31 -8.39 33.47
CA LEU A 112 -2.60 -7.21 32.99
C LEU A 112 -1.64 -7.52 31.84
N GLY A 113 -1.09 -8.74 31.79
CA GLY A 113 -0.21 -9.17 30.70
C GLY A 113 -0.86 -9.10 29.32
N TRP A 114 -2.15 -9.48 29.21
CA TRP A 114 -2.88 -9.39 27.95
C TRP A 114 -3.17 -7.93 27.57
N MET A 115 -3.48 -7.08 28.54
CA MET A 115 -3.67 -5.64 28.29
C MET A 115 -2.38 -4.98 27.78
N VAL A 116 -1.23 -5.28 28.40
CA VAL A 116 0.08 -4.78 27.96
C VAL A 116 0.37 -5.26 26.54
N ALA A 117 0.12 -6.54 26.24
CA ALA A 117 0.30 -7.08 24.89
C ALA A 117 -0.56 -6.38 23.84
N VAL A 118 -1.83 -6.11 24.15
CA VAL A 118 -2.75 -5.39 23.26
C VAL A 118 -2.28 -3.96 23.00
N VAL A 119 -1.85 -3.24 24.05
CA VAL A 119 -1.31 -1.88 23.91
C VAL A 119 -0.04 -1.90 23.06
N VAL A 120 0.87 -2.85 23.31
CA VAL A 120 2.10 -3.00 22.54
C VAL A 120 1.79 -3.33 21.08
N ALA A 121 0.87 -4.26 20.80
CA ALA A 121 0.43 -4.56 19.44
C ALA A 121 -0.17 -3.32 18.75
N ALA A 122 -1.01 -2.57 19.44
CA ALA A 122 -1.64 -1.35 18.91
C ALA A 122 -0.61 -0.28 18.52
N VAL A 123 0.55 -0.24 19.18
CA VAL A 123 1.66 0.65 18.84
C VAL A 123 2.56 0.02 17.76
N LEU A 124 2.90 -1.27 17.86
CA LEU A 124 3.84 -1.91 16.97
C LEU A 124 3.29 -2.16 15.57
N VAL A 125 2.01 -2.47 15.43
CA VAL A 125 1.38 -2.72 14.12
C VAL A 125 1.50 -1.49 13.20
N PRO A 126 1.08 -0.27 13.59
CA PRO A 126 1.24 0.90 12.73
C PRO A 126 2.71 1.26 12.49
N LEU A 127 3.61 0.96 13.43
CA LEU A 127 5.05 1.11 13.22
C LEU A 127 5.59 0.10 12.19
N GLY A 128 5.20 -1.17 12.29
CA GLY A 128 5.56 -2.23 11.35
C GLY A 128 5.05 -1.94 9.95
N LEU A 129 3.81 -1.45 9.84
CA LEU A 129 3.22 -0.95 8.60
C LEU A 129 4.02 0.23 8.02
N SER A 130 4.40 1.20 8.87
CA SER A 130 5.19 2.37 8.45
C SER A 130 6.59 1.98 7.99
N VAL A 131 7.25 1.05 8.68
CA VAL A 131 8.58 0.53 8.32
C VAL A 131 8.52 -0.31 7.04
N GLY A 132 7.51 -1.17 6.91
CA GLY A 132 7.26 -1.98 5.72
C GLY A 132 7.06 -1.14 4.46
N ARG A 133 6.35 -0.01 4.59
CA ARG A 133 6.19 0.97 3.50
C ARG A 133 7.49 1.68 3.12
N ARG A 134 8.31 2.07 4.11
CA ARG A 134 9.57 2.81 3.87
C ARG A 134 10.66 1.97 3.23
N ARG A 135 10.75 0.68 3.55
CA ARG A 135 11.77 -0.23 3.00
C ARG A 135 11.51 -0.68 1.55
N ARG A 136 10.45 -0.19 0.90
CA ARG A 136 10.18 -0.42 -0.54
C ARG A 136 11.40 -0.14 -1.43
N ARG A 137 12.17 0.92 -1.14
CA ARG A 137 13.36 1.27 -1.94
C ARG A 137 14.51 0.29 -1.74
N ASP A 138 14.71 -0.22 -0.53
CA ASP A 138 15.87 -1.04 -0.19
C ASP A 138 15.73 -2.48 -0.73
N ILE A 139 14.52 -3.03 -0.74
CA ILE A 139 14.27 -4.40 -1.22
C ILE A 139 14.43 -4.47 -2.75
N SER A 140 14.11 -3.39 -3.46
CA SER A 140 14.36 -3.28 -4.91
C SER A 140 15.86 -3.24 -5.25
N LEU A 141 16.73 -2.86 -4.32
CA LEU A 141 18.18 -2.82 -4.50
C LEU A 141 18.85 -4.18 -4.22
N MET A 142 18.13 -5.13 -3.60
CA MET A 142 18.64 -6.47 -3.26
C MET A 142 18.52 -7.49 -4.40
N GLY A 143 18.17 -7.07 -5.62
CA GLY A 143 18.27 -7.91 -6.82
C GLY A 143 17.18 -8.98 -6.99
N LEU A 144 16.13 -8.98 -6.16
CA LEU A 144 14.93 -9.78 -6.43
C LEU A 144 14.09 -9.06 -7.49
N PRO A 145 13.82 -9.66 -8.67
CA PRO A 145 12.98 -9.06 -9.70
C PRO A 145 11.51 -9.16 -9.26
N MET A 146 11.16 -8.41 -8.22
CA MET A 146 9.77 -8.16 -7.88
C MET A 146 9.24 -7.24 -8.96
N GLY A 147 8.33 -7.76 -9.78
CA GLY A 147 7.80 -7.15 -11.00
C GLY A 147 7.76 -5.63 -10.95
N ALA A 148 8.39 -5.01 -11.95
CA ALA A 148 8.46 -3.59 -12.14
C ALA A 148 7.06 -3.00 -12.36
N SER A 149 6.33 -2.82 -11.27
CA SER A 149 5.22 -1.89 -11.13
C SER A 149 5.64 -0.92 -10.04
N GLY A 150 6.73 -0.20 -10.32
CA GLY A 150 7.13 0.96 -9.52
C GLY A 150 6.15 2.11 -9.72
N PRO A 151 6.19 3.15 -8.86
CA PRO A 151 5.51 4.42 -9.12
C PRO A 151 5.84 4.91 -10.55
N PRO A 152 4.98 5.73 -11.21
CA PRO A 152 5.18 6.12 -12.60
C PRO A 152 6.63 6.51 -12.79
N LEU A 153 7.35 5.72 -13.60
CA LEU A 153 8.77 5.89 -13.86
C LEU A 153 9.02 7.38 -14.04
N ALA A 154 9.90 7.96 -13.20
CA ALA A 154 10.21 9.38 -13.33
C ALA A 154 10.56 9.61 -14.81
N LYS A 155 9.80 10.48 -15.48
CA LYS A 155 9.94 10.68 -16.91
C LYS A 155 11.16 11.54 -17.16
N VAL A 156 12.07 11.07 -18.00
CA VAL A 156 13.24 11.85 -18.42
C VAL A 156 12.94 12.35 -19.83
N VAL A 157 12.80 13.67 -19.96
CA VAL A 157 12.63 14.30 -21.27
C VAL A 157 14.00 14.41 -21.92
N VAL A 158 14.11 13.85 -23.13
CA VAL A 158 15.33 13.87 -23.93
C VAL A 158 15.32 15.08 -24.84
N ASP A 159 16.42 15.82 -24.85
CA ASP A 159 16.65 16.96 -25.72
C ASP A 159 17.50 16.58 -26.95
N THR A 160 17.44 17.37 -28.02
CA THR A 160 18.18 17.17 -29.28
C THR A 160 19.68 17.02 -29.05
N SER A 161 20.24 17.82 -28.14
CA SER A 161 21.66 17.77 -27.76
C SER A 161 22.08 16.41 -27.19
N ALA A 162 21.25 15.81 -26.33
CA ALA A 162 21.50 14.52 -25.70
C ALA A 162 21.42 13.36 -26.71
N VAL A 163 20.60 13.49 -27.75
CA VAL A 163 20.53 12.52 -28.85
C VAL A 163 21.77 12.61 -29.75
N ILE A 164 22.23 13.82 -30.09
CA ILE A 164 23.38 13.98 -31.00
C ILE A 164 24.69 13.49 -30.36
N ASP A 165 24.83 13.60 -29.03
CA ASP A 165 26.04 13.18 -28.30
C ASP A 165 26.25 11.64 -28.28
N GLY A 166 25.22 10.85 -28.61
CA GLY A 166 25.35 9.39 -28.76
C GLY A 166 25.39 8.58 -27.46
N ARG A 167 25.80 9.19 -26.34
CA ARG A 167 26.02 8.50 -25.05
C ARG A 167 24.76 7.89 -24.44
N LEU A 168 23.58 8.42 -24.77
CA LEU A 168 22.31 7.88 -24.28
C LEU A 168 22.07 6.43 -24.78
N LEU A 169 22.59 6.06 -25.95
CA LEU A 169 22.51 4.70 -26.48
C LEU A 169 23.40 3.73 -25.70
N ASP A 170 24.59 4.17 -25.30
CA ASP A 170 25.49 3.36 -24.49
C ASP A 170 24.92 3.10 -23.09
N LEU A 171 24.30 4.13 -22.49
CA LEU A 171 23.58 4.02 -21.21
C LEU A 171 22.38 3.06 -21.30
N ALA A 172 21.64 3.15 -22.41
CA ALA A 172 20.52 2.27 -22.71
C ALA A 172 20.97 0.80 -22.85
N ARG A 173 22.02 0.53 -23.63
CA ARG A 173 22.58 -0.82 -23.83
C ARG A 173 23.15 -1.41 -22.55
N ALA A 174 23.75 -0.57 -21.70
CA ALA A 174 24.27 -0.99 -20.40
C ALA A 174 23.17 -1.18 -19.33
N GLY A 175 21.90 -0.92 -19.65
CA GLY A 175 20.77 -1.12 -18.73
C GLY A 175 20.64 -0.04 -17.65
N PHE A 176 21.33 1.10 -17.79
CA PHE A 176 21.26 2.21 -16.82
C PHE A 176 20.07 3.16 -17.05
N CYS A 177 19.24 2.91 -18.07
CA CYS A 177 18.01 3.66 -18.32
C CYS A 177 16.85 3.08 -17.48
N LEU A 178 16.83 3.43 -16.19
CA LEU A 178 15.81 2.99 -15.21
C LEU A 178 14.49 3.79 -15.27
N TYR A 179 14.33 4.66 -16.26
CA TYR A 179 13.28 5.68 -16.36
C TYR A 179 12.59 5.63 -17.73
N GLN A 180 11.34 6.11 -17.80
CA GLN A 180 10.67 6.28 -19.09
C GLN A 180 11.32 7.46 -19.83
N LEU A 181 11.87 7.18 -21.01
CA LEU A 181 12.47 8.19 -21.87
C LEU A 181 11.39 8.80 -22.75
N VAL A 182 11.17 10.09 -22.56
CA VAL A 182 10.19 10.87 -23.31
C VAL A 182 10.93 11.67 -24.35
N ILE A 183 10.67 11.38 -25.63
CA ILE A 183 11.26 12.09 -26.76
C ILE A 183 10.13 12.89 -27.43
N PRO A 184 10.01 14.19 -27.16
CA PRO A 184 8.99 15.03 -27.78
C PRO A 184 9.12 15.06 -29.30
N GLN A 185 8.01 15.27 -30.00
CA GLN A 185 8.01 15.30 -31.46
C GLN A 185 8.92 16.40 -32.05
N PHE A 186 9.02 17.57 -31.41
CA PHE A 186 9.89 18.65 -31.87
C PHE A 186 11.37 18.27 -31.94
N VAL A 187 11.83 17.31 -31.13
CA VAL A 187 13.22 16.81 -31.16
C VAL A 187 13.47 16.04 -32.46
N LEU A 188 12.49 15.26 -32.91
CA LEU A 188 12.56 14.56 -34.20
C LEU A 188 12.60 15.56 -35.35
N ASP A 189 11.77 16.60 -35.30
CA ASP A 189 11.71 17.64 -36.33
C ASP A 189 13.03 18.43 -36.41
N GLU A 190 13.63 18.78 -35.26
CA GLU A 190 14.92 19.46 -35.21
C GLU A 190 16.05 18.57 -35.75
N LEU A 191 16.08 17.28 -35.40
CA LEU A 191 17.06 16.33 -35.94
C LEU A 191 16.94 16.19 -37.46
N GLN A 192 15.72 16.16 -37.99
CA GLN A 192 15.47 16.14 -39.44
C GLN A 192 15.97 17.43 -40.10
N ALA A 193 15.64 18.60 -39.55
CA ALA A 193 16.13 19.88 -40.06
C ALA A 193 17.67 19.97 -40.08
N VAL A 194 18.34 19.42 -39.04
CA VAL A 194 19.80 19.32 -38.99
C VAL A 194 20.33 18.32 -40.01
N ALA A 195 19.64 17.19 -40.22
CA ALA A 195 19.97 16.16 -41.20
C ALA A 195 19.76 16.59 -42.66
N ASP A 196 18.98 17.65 -42.91
CA ASP A 196 18.74 18.24 -44.23
C ASP A 196 19.56 19.53 -44.47
N SER A 197 20.38 19.93 -43.50
CA SER A 197 21.19 21.15 -43.63
C SER A 197 22.21 21.09 -44.78
N GLY A 198 22.51 22.27 -45.36
CA GLY A 198 23.49 22.44 -46.43
C GLY A 198 24.94 22.15 -46.00
N ASP A 199 25.23 22.22 -44.69
CA ASP A 199 26.54 21.94 -44.12
C ASP A 199 26.74 20.42 -43.91
N PRO A 200 27.76 19.80 -44.56
CA PRO A 200 28.00 18.36 -44.44
C PRO A 200 28.26 17.90 -43.00
N VAL A 201 28.83 18.73 -42.14
CA VAL A 201 29.13 18.36 -40.74
C VAL A 201 27.85 18.28 -39.92
N ARG A 202 26.98 19.29 -40.04
CA ARG A 202 25.66 19.28 -39.39
C ARG A 202 24.79 18.14 -39.94
N ARG A 203 24.80 17.93 -41.25
CA ARG A 203 24.10 16.82 -41.91
C ARG A 203 24.48 15.46 -41.34
N ALA A 204 25.77 15.21 -41.16
CA ALA A 204 26.28 13.96 -40.60
C ALA A 204 25.84 13.76 -39.14
N ARG A 205 25.83 14.83 -38.33
CA ARG A 205 25.34 14.77 -36.93
C ARG A 205 23.84 14.49 -36.84
N GLY A 206 23.03 15.15 -37.66
CA GLY A 206 21.58 14.93 -37.70
C GLY A 206 21.24 13.48 -38.06
N ARG A 207 21.86 12.95 -39.12
CA ARG A 207 21.69 11.54 -39.53
C ARG A 207 22.12 10.55 -38.43
N ARG A 208 23.20 10.86 -37.71
CA ARG A 208 23.65 10.05 -36.58
C ARG A 208 22.64 10.03 -35.43
N GLY A 209 22.05 11.18 -35.10
CA GLY A 209 21.02 11.28 -34.07
C GLY A 209 19.76 10.49 -34.44
N ILE A 210 19.32 10.55 -35.70
CA ILE A 210 18.18 9.77 -36.19
C ILE A 210 18.45 8.26 -36.09
N ALA A 211 19.62 7.81 -36.56
CA ALA A 211 20.01 6.41 -36.47
C ALA A 211 20.05 5.90 -35.02
N MET A 212 20.54 6.73 -34.10
CA MET A 212 20.54 6.41 -32.67
C MET A 212 19.13 6.24 -32.10
N LEU A 213 18.18 7.09 -32.47
CA LEU A 213 16.78 6.96 -31.99
C LEU A 213 16.12 5.68 -32.52
N GLU A 214 16.44 5.29 -33.75
CA GLU A 214 15.97 4.03 -34.34
C GLU A 214 16.55 2.81 -33.61
N GLU A 215 17.83 2.85 -33.26
CA GLU A 215 18.46 1.83 -32.43
C GLU A 215 17.84 1.79 -31.02
N LEU A 216 17.63 2.93 -30.36
CA LEU A 216 16.96 2.99 -29.06
C LEU A 216 15.58 2.34 -29.10
N ARG A 217 14.81 2.57 -30.18
CA ARG A 217 13.49 1.95 -30.38
C ARG A 217 13.57 0.43 -30.56
N SER A 218 14.67 -0.08 -31.10
CA SER A 218 14.87 -1.52 -31.29
C SER A 218 15.27 -2.27 -30.01
N LEU A 219 15.69 -1.57 -28.96
CA LEU A 219 16.08 -2.19 -27.69
C LEU A 219 14.85 -2.71 -26.94
N SER A 220 14.82 -4.03 -26.72
CA SER A 220 13.79 -4.67 -25.90
C SER A 220 14.06 -4.36 -24.42
N GLY A 221 13.04 -3.84 -23.71
CA GLY A 221 13.12 -3.49 -22.29
C GLY A 221 13.20 -2.00 -21.97
N LEU A 222 13.20 -1.14 -22.99
CA LEU A 222 13.17 0.32 -22.83
C LEU A 222 11.74 0.86 -22.95
N ASP A 223 11.29 1.64 -21.96
CA ASP A 223 10.02 2.36 -22.01
C ASP A 223 10.24 3.73 -22.69
N LEU A 224 9.89 3.80 -23.97
CA LEU A 224 10.04 4.96 -24.83
C LEU A 224 8.67 5.55 -25.18
N SER A 225 8.50 6.85 -24.97
CA SER A 225 7.27 7.57 -25.30
C SER A 225 7.56 8.75 -26.23
N PHE A 226 6.75 8.91 -27.27
CA PHE A 226 6.81 10.01 -28.24
C PHE A 226 5.53 10.86 -28.13
N PRO A 227 5.36 11.66 -27.07
CA PRO A 227 4.17 12.48 -26.94
C PRO A 227 4.20 13.65 -27.91
N GLN A 228 3.04 13.96 -28.48
CA GLN A 228 2.77 15.24 -29.11
C GLN A 228 2.49 16.24 -28.00
N ILE A 229 3.50 17.02 -27.62
CA ILE A 229 3.34 18.09 -26.64
C ILE A 229 3.16 19.38 -27.43
N ASP A 230 1.90 19.77 -27.64
CA ASP A 230 1.55 21.11 -28.14
C ASP A 230 1.81 22.11 -27.02
N TYR A 231 2.70 23.08 -27.27
CA TYR A 231 2.80 24.25 -26.40
C TYR A 231 1.60 25.17 -26.68
N PRO A 232 0.87 25.65 -25.66
CA PRO A 232 -0.08 26.73 -25.87
C PRO A 232 0.73 27.93 -26.37
N SER A 233 0.36 28.43 -27.55
CA SER A 233 0.94 29.62 -28.15
C SER A 233 0.84 30.79 -27.16
N MET A 234 1.98 31.24 -26.65
CA MET A 234 2.09 32.52 -25.93
C MET A 234 2.14 33.68 -26.91
#